data_AF-A0A2D6MF65-F1
#
_entry.id   AF-A0A2D6MF65-F1
#
_cell.length_a   1.000
_cell.length_b   1.000
_cell.length_c   1.000
_cell.angle_alpha   90.00
_cell.angle_beta   90.00
_cell.angle_gamma   90.00
#
_symmetry.space_group_name_H-M   'P 1'
#
loop_
_entity.id
_entity.type
_entity.pdbx_description
1 polymer ?
#
loop_
_entity_poly.entity_id
_entity_poly.type
_entity_poly.pdbx_seq_one_letter_code
_entity_poly.pdbx_strand_id
1 'polypeptide(L)' 'MDKFRLIPRLIMLAYIYAFYSSTIWYMALSDPTNAQAAFISTIVGAGAAFFGLYVGKPGTSLPKGKK' A
#
# COMPACT_ATOMS: atom_id res chain seq x y z
N MET A 1 5.91 4.96 -27.12
CA MET A 1 5.34 5.12 -25.77
C MET A 1 5.17 3.76 -25.15
N ASP A 2 5.89 3.49 -24.06
CA ASP A 2 6.00 2.20 -23.37
C ASP A 2 4.63 1.68 -22.91
N LYS A 3 3.95 0.93 -23.77
CA LYS A 3 2.60 0.38 -23.52
C LYS A 3 2.58 -0.54 -22.28
N PHE A 4 3.73 -1.09 -21.89
CA PHE A 4 3.93 -1.93 -20.70
C PHE A 4 4.09 -1.16 -19.37
N ARG A 5 4.33 0.16 -19.38
CA ARG A 5 4.46 0.98 -18.16
C ARG A 5 3.14 1.60 -17.70
N LEU A 6 2.09 1.50 -18.50
CA LEU A 6 0.76 2.01 -18.19
C LEU A 6 0.07 1.16 -17.12
N ILE A 7 0.11 -0.16 -17.27
CA ILE A 7 -0.56 -1.11 -16.37
C ILE A 7 -0.10 -0.93 -14.92
N PRO A 8 1.22 -0.89 -14.59
CA PRO A 8 1.67 -0.68 -13.22
C PRO A 8 1.22 0.67 -12.64
N ARG A 9 1.15 1.73 -13.47
CA ARG A 9 0.71 3.06 -13.03
C ARG A 9 -0.79 3.09 -12.74
N LEU A 10 -1.60 2.44 -13.56
CA LEU A 10 -3.05 2.33 -13.34
C LEU A 10 -3.35 1.52 -12.07
N ILE A 11 -2.60 0.45 -11.80
CA ILE A 11 -2.71 -0.32 -10.57
C ILE A 11 -2.36 0.54 -9.34
N MET A 12 -1.29 1.34 -9.41
CA MET A 12 -0.93 2.27 -8.33
C MET A 12 -2.03 3.30 -8.08
N LEU A 13 -2.62 3.88 -9.13
CA LEU A 13 -3.72 4.83 -9.00
C LEU A 13 -4.97 4.17 -8.40
N ALA A 14 -5.33 2.97 -8.85
CA ALA A 14 -6.45 2.20 -8.31
C ALA A 14 -6.21 1.86 -6.83
N TYR A 15 -4.98 1.54 -6.45
CA TYR A 15 -4.61 1.28 -5.06
C TYR A 15 -4.74 2.53 -4.18
N ILE A 16 -4.25 3.70 -4.64
CA ILE A 16 -4.41 4.97 -3.92
C ILE A 16 -5.90 5.31 -3.73
N TYR A 17 -6.71 5.11 -4.77
CA TYR A 17 -8.16 5.33 -4.69
C TYR A 17 -8.82 4.39 -3.68
N ALA A 18 -8.51 3.09 -3.74
CA ALA A 18 -9.05 2.09 -2.83
C ALA A 18 -8.63 2.36 -1.38
N PHE A 19 -7.38 2.77 -1.15
CA PHE A 19 -6.87 3.19 0.16
C PHE A 19 -7.68 4.35 0.72
N TYR A 20 -7.78 5.44 -0.04
CA TYR A 20 -8.50 6.64 0.39
C TYR A 20 -9.97 6.33 0.69
N SER A 21 -10.65 5.63 -0.22
CA SER A 21 -12.06 5.26 -0.05
C SER A 21 -12.27 4.39 1.19
N SER A 22 -11.38 3.43 1.44
CA SER A 22 -11.49 2.54 2.60
C SER A 22 -11.25 3.28 3.91
N THR A 23 -10.30 4.21 3.94
CA THR A 23 -10.05 5.07 5.12
C THR A 23 -11.24 5.97 5.41
N ILE A 24 -11.79 6.64 4.41
CA ILE A 24 -12.97 7.51 4.59
C ILE A 24 -14.18 6.71 5.06
N TRP A 25 -14.41 5.53 4.47
CA TRP A 25 -15.48 4.63 4.92
C TRP A 25 -15.29 4.21 6.38
N TYR A 26 -14.08 3.82 6.78
CA TYR A 26 -13.81 3.40 8.16
C TYR A 26 -14.00 4.53 9.16
N MET A 27 -13.57 5.75 8.81
CA MET A 27 -13.75 6.94 9.66
C MET A 27 -15.22 7.38 9.78
N ALA A 28 -16.08 6.98 8.85
CA ALA A 28 -17.51 7.30 8.87
C ALA A 28 -18.33 6.29 9.71
N LEU A 29 -17.74 5.21 10.19
CA LEU A 29 -18.42 4.22 11.03
C LEU A 29 -18.70 4.79 12.43
N SER A 30 -19.93 4.68 12.89
CA SER A 30 -20.32 5.11 14.24
C SER A 30 -19.77 4.19 15.34
N ASP A 31 -19.63 2.90 15.04
CA ASP A 31 -19.09 1.88 15.96
C ASP A 31 -18.14 0.94 15.19
N PRO A 32 -16.86 1.32 15.03
CA PRO A 32 -15.90 0.54 14.25
C PRO A 32 -15.49 -0.74 14.99
N THR A 33 -15.54 -1.87 14.29
CA THR A 33 -15.16 -3.18 14.84
C THR A 33 -13.67 -3.50 14.62
N ASN A 34 -13.13 -4.41 15.44
CA ASN A 34 -11.74 -4.90 15.30
C ASN A 34 -11.47 -5.56 13.95
N ALA A 35 -12.47 -6.23 13.36
CA ALA A 35 -12.34 -6.84 12.03
C ALA A 35 -12.16 -5.77 10.93
N GLN A 36 -12.90 -4.67 11.02
CA GLN A 36 -12.78 -3.55 10.08
C GLN A 36 -11.45 -2.81 10.26
N ALA A 37 -10.98 -2.66 11.51
CA ALA A 37 -9.65 -2.11 11.80
C ALA A 37 -8.53 -2.98 11.17
N ALA A 38 -8.65 -4.30 11.29
CA ALA A 38 -7.70 -5.24 10.70
C ALA A 38 -7.72 -5.18 9.15
N PHE A 39 -8.89 -4.99 8.55
CA PHE A 39 -9.00 -4.77 7.10
C PHE A 39 -8.24 -3.52 6.65
N ILE A 40 -8.44 -2.37 7.31
CA ILE A 40 -7.72 -1.14 6.99
C ILE A 40 -6.21 -1.30 7.21
N SER A 41 -5.80 -1.94 8.31
CA SER A 41 -4.39 -2.25 8.60
C SER A 41 -3.73 -3.08 7.50
N THR A 42 -4.44 -4.09 6.98
CA THR A 42 -3.96 -4.94 5.88
C THR A 42 -3.75 -4.14 4.60
N ILE A 43 -4.68 -3.23 4.29
CA ILE A 43 -4.55 -2.34 3.13
C ILE A 43 -3.32 -1.45 3.31
N VAL A 44 -3.15 -0.78 4.46
CA VAL A 44 -2.01 0.11 4.75
C VAL A 44 -0.68 -0.66 4.67
N GLY A 45 -0.61 -1.86 5.26
CA GLY A 45 0.57 -2.71 5.26
C GLY A 45 1.01 -3.12 3.85
N ALA A 46 0.04 -3.46 2.98
CA ALA A 46 0.33 -3.75 1.57
C ALA A 46 0.92 -2.53 0.85
N GLY A 47 0.45 -1.32 1.15
CA GLY A 47 0.96 -0.07 0.56
C GLY A 47 2.40 0.22 0.94
N ALA A 48 2.78 -0.02 2.20
CA ALA A 48 4.15 0.10 2.66
C ALA A 48 5.08 -0.88 1.93
N ALA A 49 4.63 -2.11 1.68
CA ALA A 49 5.38 -3.10 0.91
C ALA A 49 5.58 -2.66 -0.55
N PHE A 50 4.53 -2.16 -1.22
CA PHE A 50 4.64 -1.64 -2.59
C PHE A 50 5.55 -0.42 -2.68
N PHE A 51 5.46 0.50 -1.71
CA PHE A 51 6.39 1.64 -1.63
C PHE A 51 7.82 1.14 -1.47
N GLY A 52 8.07 0.22 -0.52
CA GLY A 52 9.38 -0.39 -0.32
C GLY A 52 9.95 -1.07 -1.58
N LEU A 53 9.12 -1.75 -2.37
CA LEU A 53 9.52 -2.32 -3.67
C LEU A 53 9.74 -1.26 -4.76
N TYR A 54 9.03 -0.14 -4.71
CA TYR A 54 9.15 0.95 -5.68
C TYR A 54 10.35 1.87 -5.43
N VAL A 55 10.66 2.20 -4.17
CA VAL A 55 11.87 2.97 -3.80
C VAL A 55 13.10 2.09 -3.54
N GLY A 56 12.91 0.78 -3.30
CA GLY A 56 13.99 -0.18 -3.13
C GLY A 56 14.77 -0.36 -4.42
N LYS A 57 16.03 0.10 -4.46
CA LYS A 57 16.93 -0.16 -5.59
C LYS A 57 17.19 -1.67 -5.65
N PRO A 58 16.95 -2.36 -6.78
CA PRO A 58 17.47 -3.70 -6.96
C PRO A 58 19.00 -3.64 -6.79
N GLY A 59 19.52 -4.29 -5.76
CA GLY A 59 20.95 -4.30 -5.43
C GLY A 59 21.39 -3.49 -4.20
N THR A 60 20.48 -2.89 -3.42
CA THR A 60 20.85 -2.38 -2.10
C THR A 60 20.93 -3.51 -1.08
N SER A 61 22.13 -4.05 -0.90
CA SER A 61 22.45 -5.02 0.14
C SER A 61 22.00 -4.47 1.50
N LEU A 62 21.18 -5.24 2.22
CA LEU A 62 20.88 -4.99 3.63
C LEU A 62 22.21 -4.71 4.36
N PRO A 63 22.33 -3.61 5.13
CA PRO A 63 23.54 -3.36 5.90
C PRO A 63 23.76 -4.52 6.86
N LYS A 64 24.82 -5.29 6.60
CA LYS A 64 25.19 -6.49 7.35
C LYS A 64 25.74 -6.04 8.71
N GLY A 65 24.86 -5.83 9.69
CA GLY A 65 25.34 -5.34 10.99
C GLY A 65 24.32 -4.83 12.00
N LYS A 66 23.16 -5.47 12.18
CA LYS A 66 22.51 -5.42 13.49
C LYS A 66 22.22 -6.85 13.95
N LYS A 67 23.17 -7.36 14.74
CA LYS A 67 22.93 -8.44 15.70
C LYS A 67 21.90 -7.98 16.72
#